data_AF-A0A5C3NR17-F1
#
_entry.id   AF-A0A5C3NR17-F1
#
_cell.length_a   1.000
_cell.length_b   1.000
_cell.length_c   1.000
_cell.angle_alpha   90.00
_cell.angle_beta   90.00
_cell.angle_gamma   90.00
#
_symmetry.space_group_name_H-M   'P 1'
#
loop_
_entity.id
_entity.type
_entity.pdbx_description
1 polymer ?
#
loop_
_entity_poly.entity_id
_entity_poly.type
_entity_poly.pdbx_seq_one_letter_code
_entity_poly.pdbx_strand_id
1 'polypeptide(L)'
;IPLEVAENIIDQLGGQIHSLRKCALTCRGWNRHARYHLVAAIRVRSREDLYSICDYFTSNPRMASLVRTLSMSPAETEKRLFLLEVLPVDLLKRLPNLQRYSILCERWLNSPSVSFHDTTLLHIKTYLHVEELNLDHLNFRTSVQLARVLMALPRLRRL
;
A
#
# COMPACT_ATOMS: atom_id res chain seq x y z
N ILE A 1 13.99 20.94 -22.46
CA ILE A 1 13.84 19.47 -22.54
C ILE A 1 12.43 19.19 -23.02
N PRO A 2 12.22 18.31 -24.01
CA PRO A 2 10.89 17.88 -24.41
C PRO A 2 10.11 17.34 -23.21
N LEU A 3 8.78 17.54 -23.20
CA LEU A 3 7.92 17.12 -22.10
C LEU A 3 8.06 15.61 -21.81
N GLU A 4 8.03 14.80 -22.86
CA GLU A 4 8.17 13.34 -22.80
C GLU A 4 9.46 12.90 -22.11
N VAL A 5 10.57 13.60 -22.36
CA VAL A 5 11.86 13.30 -21.73
C VAL A 5 11.85 13.66 -20.25
N ALA A 6 11.22 14.79 -19.89
CA ALA A 6 11.07 15.21 -18.50
C ALA A 6 10.15 14.28 -17.70
N GLU A 7 9.05 13.82 -18.30
CA GLU A 7 8.13 12.86 -17.70
C GLU A 7 8.79 11.49 -17.50
N ASN A 8 9.55 11.01 -18.49
CA ASN A 8 10.29 9.75 -18.39
C ASN A 8 11.32 9.77 -17.24
N ILE A 9 11.97 10.91 -16.96
CA ILE A 9 12.86 11.05 -15.80
C ILE A 9 12.09 10.81 -14.50
N ILE A 10 10.88 11.38 -14.38
CA ILE A 10 10.04 11.23 -13.18
C ILE A 10 9.49 9.80 -13.09
N ASP A 11 9.14 9.17 -14.22
CA ASP A 11 8.68 7.78 -14.26
C ASP A 11 9.75 6.81 -13.71
N GLN A 12 11.02 7.07 -13.99
CA GLN A 12 12.15 6.30 -13.45
C GLN A 12 12.37 6.51 -11.94
N LEU A 13 11.79 7.55 -11.34
CA LEU A 13 11.81 7.78 -9.89
C LEU A 13 10.67 7.05 -9.17
N GLY A 14 9.91 6.19 -9.86
CA GLY A 14 8.87 5.35 -9.26
C GLY A 14 9.35 4.65 -7.99
N GLY A 15 8.63 4.83 -6.88
CA GLY A 15 8.98 4.28 -5.57
C GLY A 15 9.98 5.12 -4.75
N GLN A 16 10.70 6.07 -5.35
CA GLN A 16 11.60 6.99 -4.63
C GLN A 16 10.85 8.21 -4.11
N ILE A 17 10.07 8.02 -3.04
CA ILE A 17 9.18 9.06 -2.47
C ILE A 17 9.91 10.38 -2.17
N HIS A 18 11.13 10.33 -1.64
CA HIS A 18 11.92 11.54 -1.35
C HIS A 18 12.30 12.31 -2.61
N SER A 19 12.76 11.61 -3.64
CA SER A 19 13.12 12.20 -4.94
C SER A 19 11.88 12.78 -5.62
N LEU A 20 10.76 12.05 -5.64
CA LEU A 20 9.49 12.50 -6.19
C LEU A 20 8.96 13.76 -5.48
N ARG A 21 9.08 13.84 -4.15
CA ARG A 21 8.71 15.06 -3.41
C ARG A 21 9.55 16.27 -3.82
N LYS A 22 10.86 16.10 -4.02
CA LYS A 22 11.73 17.18 -4.52
C LYS A 22 11.33 17.58 -5.93
N CYS A 23 11.11 16.63 -6.83
CA CYS A 23 10.62 16.88 -8.20
C CYS A 23 9.29 17.63 -8.20
N ALA A 24 8.39 17.32 -7.28
CA ALA A 24 7.11 18.02 -7.19
C ALA A 24 7.26 19.51 -6.85
N LEU A 25 8.38 19.93 -6.25
CA LEU A 25 8.64 21.30 -5.82
C LEU A 25 9.45 22.12 -6.84
N THR A 26 9.94 21.53 -7.94
CA THR A 26 10.81 22.25 -8.89
C THR A 26 10.04 23.21 -9.81
N CYS A 27 9.01 22.71 -10.50
CA CYS A 27 8.20 23.51 -11.42
C CYS A 27 6.79 22.91 -11.61
N ARG A 28 5.86 23.68 -12.20
CA ARG A 28 4.46 23.25 -12.38
C ARG A 28 4.30 22.00 -13.26
N GLY A 29 5.15 21.82 -14.27
CA GLY A 29 5.14 20.64 -15.13
C GLY A 29 5.50 19.38 -14.34
N TRP A 30 6.63 19.44 -13.62
CA TRP A 30 7.10 18.32 -12.79
C TRP A 30 6.17 18.06 -11.60
N ASN A 31 5.53 19.10 -11.05
CA ASN A 31 4.57 18.98 -9.96
C ASN A 31 3.43 17.99 -10.30
N ARG A 32 2.81 18.12 -11.47
CA ARG A 32 1.67 17.27 -11.84
C ARG A 32 2.08 15.80 -11.96
N HIS A 33 3.17 15.53 -12.68
CA HIS A 33 3.64 14.17 -12.92
C HIS A 33 4.20 13.52 -11.66
N ALA A 34 5.01 14.25 -10.88
CA ALA A 34 5.53 13.71 -9.62
C ALA A 34 4.43 13.45 -8.59
N ARG A 35 3.40 14.32 -8.52
CA ARG A 35 2.23 14.07 -7.65
C ARG A 35 1.43 12.85 -8.08
N TYR A 36 1.32 12.58 -9.37
CA TYR A 36 0.69 11.35 -9.86
C TYR A 36 1.40 10.12 -9.27
N HIS A 37 2.73 10.05 -9.36
CA HIS A 37 3.52 8.95 -8.78
C HIS A 37 3.44 8.88 -7.25
N LEU A 38 3.39 10.03 -6.57
CA LEU A 38 3.24 10.09 -5.11
C LEU A 38 1.88 9.55 -4.63
N VAL A 39 0.81 9.70 -5.42
CA VAL A 39 -0.52 9.15 -5.09
C VAL A 39 -0.64 7.69 -5.54
N ALA A 40 0.07 7.29 -6.59
CA ALA A 40 0.02 5.91 -7.10
C ALA A 40 0.49 4.86 -6.07
N ALA A 41 1.34 5.24 -5.11
CA ALA A 41 1.79 4.39 -4.03
C ALA A 41 1.63 5.06 -2.66
N ILE A 42 0.68 4.55 -1.86
CA ILE A 42 0.40 5.07 -0.52
C ILE A 42 0.90 4.11 0.56
N ARG A 43 1.30 4.67 1.70
CA ARG A 43 1.78 3.92 2.86
C ARG A 43 1.03 4.33 4.11
N VAL A 44 0.55 3.35 4.86
CA VAL A 44 -0.18 3.52 6.13
C VAL A 44 0.73 3.04 7.26
N ARG A 45 1.11 3.93 8.19
CA ARG A 45 2.00 3.59 9.33
C ARG A 45 1.32 3.68 10.68
N SER A 46 0.12 4.25 10.73
CA SER A 46 -0.67 4.38 11.94
C SER A 46 -2.16 4.45 11.61
N ARG A 47 -2.98 4.42 12.66
CA ARG A 47 -4.43 4.59 12.54
C ARG A 47 -4.80 6.02 12.10
N GLU A 48 -4.02 7.01 12.54
CA GLU A 48 -4.16 8.41 12.13
C GLU A 48 -3.82 8.60 10.64
N ASP A 49 -2.77 7.93 10.14
CA ASP A 49 -2.46 7.90 8.71
C ASP A 49 -3.65 7.31 7.92
N LEU A 50 -4.21 6.18 8.39
CA LEU A 50 -5.35 5.53 7.74
C LEU A 50 -6.57 6.46 7.66
N TYR A 51 -6.93 7.12 8.76
CA TYR A 51 -8.06 8.06 8.77
C TYR A 51 -7.81 9.27 7.88
N SER A 52 -6.62 9.86 7.95
CA SER A 52 -6.25 11.01 7.13
C SER A 52 -6.31 10.69 5.63
N ILE A 53 -5.87 9.50 5.24
CA ILE A 53 -5.95 9.01 3.86
C ILE A 53 -7.39 8.79 3.43
N CYS A 54 -8.22 8.17 4.29
CA CYS A 54 -9.63 8.02 4.04
C CYS A 54 -10.31 9.37 3.83
N ASP A 55 -10.11 10.34 4.73
CA ASP A 55 -10.69 11.68 4.62
C ASP A 55 -10.24 12.40 3.35
N TYR A 56 -8.94 12.30 3.01
CA TYR A 56 -8.40 12.86 1.78
C TYR A 56 -9.10 12.30 0.54
N PHE A 57 -9.33 10.97 0.48
CA PHE A 57 -10.04 10.34 -0.64
C PHE A 57 -11.55 10.56 -0.61
N THR A 58 -12.16 10.81 0.55
CA THR A 58 -13.55 11.30 0.64
C THR A 58 -13.66 12.64 -0.10
N SER A 59 -12.74 13.57 0.16
CA SER A 59 -12.73 14.89 -0.46
C SER A 59 -12.22 14.89 -1.90
N ASN A 60 -11.41 13.88 -2.28
CA ASN A 60 -10.78 13.80 -3.60
C ASN A 60 -10.93 12.39 -4.23
N PRO A 61 -12.14 11.95 -4.62
CA PRO A 61 -12.37 10.59 -5.11
C PRO A 61 -11.55 10.24 -6.36
N ARG A 62 -11.28 11.23 -7.22
CA ARG A 62 -10.44 11.07 -8.43
C ARG A 62 -8.99 10.71 -8.12
N MET A 63 -8.49 11.05 -6.94
CA MET A 63 -7.13 10.68 -6.53
C MET A 63 -7.07 9.22 -6.07
N ALA A 64 -8.15 8.73 -5.47
CA ALA A 64 -8.25 7.35 -5.00
C ALA A 64 -8.13 6.34 -6.15
N SER A 65 -8.68 6.67 -7.33
CA SER A 65 -8.56 5.83 -8.53
C SER A 65 -7.15 5.79 -9.12
N LEU A 66 -6.24 6.69 -8.71
CA LEU A 66 -4.85 6.66 -9.16
C LEU A 66 -3.99 5.70 -8.35
N VAL A 67 -4.45 5.31 -7.15
CA VAL A 67 -3.69 4.42 -6.26
C VAL A 67 -3.60 3.03 -6.88
N ARG A 68 -2.36 2.56 -7.08
CA ARG A 68 -2.04 1.22 -7.57
C ARG A 68 -1.39 0.35 -6.50
N THR A 69 -0.74 0.96 -5.53
CA THR A 69 -0.01 0.26 -4.46
C THR A 69 -0.42 0.79 -3.09
N LEU A 70 -0.75 -0.12 -2.19
CA LEU A 70 -0.99 0.16 -0.77
C LEU A 70 -0.01 -0.64 0.07
N SER A 71 0.73 0.04 0.94
CA SER A 71 1.63 -0.61 1.89
C SER A 71 1.19 -0.36 3.34
N MET A 72 1.00 -1.42 4.11
CA MET A 72 0.82 -1.37 5.56
C MET A 72 2.18 -1.54 6.23
N SER A 73 2.67 -0.54 6.94
CA SER A 73 3.99 -0.57 7.58
C SER A 73 3.93 0.15 8.94
N PRO A 74 3.35 -0.49 9.97
CA PRO A 74 3.18 0.14 11.27
C PRO A 74 4.53 0.53 11.88
N ALA A 75 4.60 1.75 12.42
CA ALA A 75 5.77 2.21 13.15
C ALA A 75 5.88 1.52 14.53
N GLU A 76 7.09 1.53 15.10
CA GLU A 76 7.68 0.71 16.18
C GLU A 76 6.86 0.38 17.46
N THR A 77 5.67 0.91 17.69
CA THR A 77 4.92 0.59 18.92
C THR A 77 4.12 -0.71 18.80
N GLU A 78 4.18 -1.59 19.81
CA GLU A 78 3.43 -2.87 19.85
C GLU A 78 1.94 -2.69 19.56
N LYS A 79 1.37 -1.58 20.05
CA LYS A 79 -0.01 -1.17 19.75
C LYS A 79 -0.27 -0.89 18.28
N ARG A 80 0.70 -0.87 17.37
CA ARG A 80 0.47 -0.65 15.93
C ARG A 80 0.54 -1.95 15.12
N LEU A 81 1.04 -3.04 15.71
CA LEU A 81 1.14 -4.34 15.04
C LEU A 81 -0.23 -4.94 14.69
N PHE A 82 -1.31 -4.55 15.38
CA PHE A 82 -2.68 -4.95 14.98
C PHE A 82 -3.05 -4.49 13.56
N LEU A 83 -2.39 -3.44 13.03
CA LEU A 83 -2.59 -3.00 11.65
C LEU A 83 -2.10 -4.03 10.62
N LEU A 84 -1.28 -4.98 11.03
CA LEU A 84 -0.85 -6.12 10.20
C LEU A 84 -1.92 -7.21 10.15
N GLU A 85 -2.75 -7.32 11.21
CA GLU A 85 -3.77 -8.38 11.37
C GLU A 85 -5.16 -7.93 10.90
N VAL A 86 -5.36 -6.63 10.72
CA VAL A 86 -6.62 -6.01 10.31
C VAL A 86 -6.52 -5.47 8.89
N LEU A 87 -7.50 -5.83 8.06
CA LEU A 87 -7.62 -5.29 6.72
C LEU A 87 -8.37 -3.95 6.74
N PRO A 88 -7.84 -2.87 6.13
CA PRO A 88 -8.50 -1.56 6.09
C PRO A 88 -9.61 -1.53 5.02
N VAL A 89 -10.71 -2.25 5.26
CA VAL A 89 -11.80 -2.46 4.30
C VAL A 89 -12.35 -1.15 3.73
N ASP A 90 -12.57 -0.13 4.55
CA ASP A 90 -13.13 1.15 4.10
C ASP A 90 -12.22 1.91 3.15
N LEU A 91 -10.90 1.77 3.33
CA LEU A 91 -9.93 2.30 2.39
C LEU A 91 -9.96 1.48 1.09
N LEU A 92 -9.90 0.15 1.18
CA LEU A 92 -9.86 -0.73 0.00
C LEU A 92 -11.07 -0.54 -0.92
N LYS A 93 -12.27 -0.34 -0.38
CA LYS A 93 -13.48 -0.04 -1.16
C LYS A 93 -13.36 1.20 -2.04
N ARG A 94 -12.45 2.12 -1.70
CA ARG A 94 -12.23 3.39 -2.42
C ARG A 94 -11.09 3.30 -3.44
N LEU A 95 -10.36 2.19 -3.48
CA LEU A 95 -9.19 2.00 -4.35
C LEU A 95 -9.53 1.01 -5.47
N PRO A 96 -10.34 1.39 -6.47
CA PRO A 96 -10.85 0.47 -7.50
C PRO A 96 -9.74 -0.10 -8.40
N ASN A 97 -8.58 0.53 -8.38
CA ASN A 97 -7.46 0.31 -9.28
C ASN A 97 -6.25 -0.31 -8.58
N LEU A 98 -6.42 -0.75 -7.33
CA LEU A 98 -5.35 -1.33 -6.53
C LEU A 98 -4.85 -2.64 -7.16
N GLN A 99 -3.56 -2.70 -7.44
CA GLN A 99 -2.89 -3.83 -8.07
C GLN A 99 -1.93 -4.54 -7.12
N ARG A 100 -1.33 -3.77 -6.19
CA ARG A 100 -0.36 -4.30 -5.23
C ARG A 100 -0.76 -3.99 -3.81
N TYR A 101 -0.64 -4.99 -2.97
CA TYR A 101 -0.73 -4.85 -1.52
C TYR A 101 0.58 -5.30 -0.88
N SER A 102 1.12 -4.51 0.03
CA SER A 102 2.34 -4.86 0.74
C SER A 102 2.13 -4.77 2.24
N ILE A 103 2.63 -5.75 2.97
CA ILE A 103 2.75 -5.68 4.42
C ILE A 103 4.24 -5.65 4.72
N LEU A 104 4.71 -4.53 5.26
CA LEU A 104 6.13 -4.26 5.42
C LEU A 104 6.51 -4.18 6.89
N CYS A 105 7.31 -5.17 7.25
CA CYS A 105 8.22 -5.28 8.36
C CYS A 105 9.39 -4.30 8.44
N GLU A 106 9.41 -3.27 9.31
CA GLU A 106 10.73 -2.74 9.69
C GLU A 106 11.51 -3.83 10.44
N ARG A 107 12.81 -3.99 10.15
CA ARG A 107 13.63 -5.09 10.69
C ARG A 107 13.68 -5.04 12.21
N TRP A 108 12.83 -5.83 12.85
CA TRP A 108 12.87 -6.04 14.29
C TRP A 108 13.82 -7.20 14.64
N LEU A 109 14.36 -7.18 15.85
CA LEU A 109 15.11 -8.30 16.42
C LEU A 109 14.27 -9.60 16.45
N ASN A 110 12.93 -9.44 16.50
CA ASN A 110 11.95 -10.53 16.40
C ASN A 110 10.88 -10.18 15.35
N SER A 111 10.89 -10.84 14.20
CA SER A 111 9.80 -10.71 13.21
C SER A 111 8.49 -11.21 13.83
N PRO A 112 7.45 -10.37 13.96
CA PRO A 112 6.22 -10.72 14.62
C PRO A 112 5.53 -11.83 13.84
N SER A 113 4.90 -12.70 14.60
CA SER A 113 4.06 -13.71 14.01
C SER A 113 2.65 -13.15 13.82
N VAL A 114 2.24 -13.04 12.55
CA VAL A 114 0.91 -12.52 12.19
C VAL A 114 -0.07 -13.68 12.11
N SER A 115 -1.24 -13.52 12.72
CA SER A 115 -2.34 -14.48 12.61
C SER A 115 -3.62 -13.78 12.17
N PHE A 116 -4.03 -14.00 10.93
CA PHE A 116 -5.28 -13.47 10.42
C PHE A 116 -6.48 -14.24 10.97
N HIS A 117 -7.42 -13.52 11.57
CA HIS A 117 -8.71 -14.08 11.96
C HIS A 117 -9.54 -14.44 10.71
N ASP A 118 -10.47 -15.39 10.83
CA ASP A 118 -11.31 -15.86 9.70
C ASP A 118 -12.13 -14.73 9.07
N THR A 119 -12.56 -13.76 9.88
CA THR A 119 -13.23 -12.54 9.39
C THR A 119 -12.30 -11.69 8.52
N THR A 120 -11.01 -11.57 8.87
CA THR A 120 -10.03 -10.86 8.04
C THR A 120 -9.81 -11.62 6.72
N LEU A 121 -9.73 -12.95 6.76
CA LEU A 121 -9.61 -13.77 5.55
C LEU A 121 -10.83 -13.60 4.63
N LEU A 122 -12.04 -13.54 5.18
CA LEU A 122 -13.26 -13.25 4.44
C LEU A 122 -13.19 -11.86 3.77
N HIS A 123 -12.71 -10.85 4.50
CA HIS A 123 -12.53 -9.51 3.96
C HIS A 123 -11.45 -9.44 2.88
N ILE A 124 -10.34 -10.19 3.03
CA ILE A 124 -9.31 -10.32 1.99
C ILE A 124 -9.94 -10.87 0.72
N LYS A 125 -10.70 -11.96 0.84
CA LYS A 125 -11.40 -12.57 -0.31
C LYS A 125 -12.42 -11.65 -0.97
N THR A 126 -13.08 -10.81 -0.19
CA THR A 126 -14.18 -9.97 -0.67
C THR A 126 -13.70 -8.64 -1.27
N TYR A 127 -12.62 -8.06 -0.73
CA TYR A 127 -12.23 -6.68 -1.04
C TYR A 127 -10.83 -6.57 -1.65
N LEU A 128 -9.93 -7.51 -1.37
CA LEU A 128 -8.53 -7.41 -1.78
C LEU A 128 -8.30 -8.14 -3.11
N HIS A 129 -8.58 -7.47 -4.22
CA HIS A 129 -8.48 -8.01 -5.58
C HIS A 129 -7.14 -7.66 -6.26
N VAL A 130 -6.03 -7.86 -5.56
CA VAL A 130 -4.68 -7.49 -6.03
C VAL A 130 -4.02 -8.59 -6.87
N GLU A 131 -3.10 -8.18 -7.74
CA GLU A 131 -2.28 -9.06 -8.57
C GLU A 131 -0.93 -9.40 -7.92
N GLU A 132 -0.47 -8.51 -7.04
CA GLU A 132 0.82 -8.60 -6.35
C GLU A 132 0.61 -8.46 -4.84
N LEU A 133 1.13 -9.43 -4.10
CA LEU A 133 1.24 -9.38 -2.64
C LEU A 133 2.73 -9.33 -2.30
N ASN A 134 3.16 -8.38 -1.48
CA ASN A 134 4.52 -8.37 -0.96
C ASN A 134 4.48 -8.50 0.56
N LEU A 135 5.19 -9.49 1.10
CA LEU A 135 5.28 -9.76 2.54
C LEU A 135 6.75 -9.63 2.94
N ASP A 136 7.11 -8.51 3.58
CA ASP A 136 8.49 -8.24 3.96
C ASP A 136 8.69 -8.38 5.47
N HIS A 137 9.70 -9.15 5.87
CA HIS A 137 10.07 -9.43 7.27
C HIS A 137 8.92 -9.90 8.19
N LEU A 138 7.96 -10.67 7.65
CA LEU A 138 6.83 -11.27 8.37
C LEU A 138 7.02 -12.77 8.63
N ASN A 139 6.58 -13.23 9.80
CA ASN A 139 6.51 -14.65 10.12
C ASN A 139 5.06 -15.13 10.22
N PHE A 140 4.78 -16.32 9.68
CA PHE A 140 3.53 -17.04 9.93
C PHE A 140 3.80 -18.18 10.91
N ARG A 141 2.88 -18.45 11.84
CA ARG A 141 3.08 -19.57 12.80
C ARG A 141 3.13 -20.91 12.09
N THR A 142 2.35 -21.04 11.02
CA THR A 142 2.26 -22.27 10.22
C THR A 142 2.17 -21.94 8.74
N SER A 143 2.63 -22.87 7.89
CA SER A 143 2.46 -22.81 6.44
C SER A 143 0.99 -22.76 6.03
N VAL A 144 0.10 -23.37 6.83
CA VAL A 144 -1.35 -23.36 6.62
C VAL A 144 -1.93 -21.95 6.69
N GLN A 145 -1.45 -21.10 7.60
CA GLN A 145 -1.91 -19.70 7.69
C GLN A 145 -1.54 -18.92 6.43
N LEU A 146 -0.31 -19.07 5.94
CA LEU A 146 0.12 -18.47 4.68
C LEU A 146 -0.74 -18.98 3.50
N ALA A 147 -0.94 -20.29 3.39
CA ALA A 147 -1.75 -20.88 2.34
C ALA A 147 -3.19 -20.33 2.34
N ARG A 148 -3.81 -20.14 3.52
CA ARG A 148 -5.15 -19.53 3.63
C ARG A 148 -5.19 -18.10 3.08
N VAL A 149 -4.17 -17.29 3.35
CA VAL A 149 -4.08 -15.91 2.82
C VAL A 149 -3.94 -15.94 1.30
N LEU A 150 -3.05 -16.78 0.77
CA LEU A 150 -2.85 -16.89 -0.67
C LEU A 150 -4.12 -17.39 -1.39
N MET A 151 -4.81 -18.39 -0.84
CA MET A 151 -6.08 -18.89 -1.38
C MET A 151 -7.22 -17.86 -1.29
N ALA A 152 -7.15 -16.92 -0.34
CA ALA A 152 -8.13 -15.84 -0.24
C ALA A 152 -7.92 -14.76 -1.31
N LEU A 153 -6.82 -14.78 -2.09
CA LEU A 153 -6.53 -13.78 -3.12
C LEU A 153 -6.73 -14.37 -4.52
N PRO A 154 -7.94 -14.28 -5.11
CA PRO A 154 -8.28 -14.99 -6.34
C PRO A 154 -7.55 -14.47 -7.59
N ARG A 155 -6.98 -13.27 -7.53
CA ARG A 155 -6.28 -12.62 -8.65
C ARG A 155 -4.77 -12.58 -8.49
N LEU A 156 -4.24 -13.19 -7.43
CA LEU A 156 -2.82 -13.14 -7.14
C LEU A 156 -2.01 -13.83 -8.24
N ARG A 157 -1.02 -13.12 -8.76
CA ARG A 157 -0.10 -13.62 -9.80
C ARG A 157 1.34 -13.61 -9.34
N ARG A 158 1.70 -12.72 -8.40
CA ARG A 158 3.06 -12.62 -7.88
C ARG A 158 3.04 -12.42 -6.37
N LEU A 159 4.01 -13.04 -5.71
CA LEU A 159 4.27 -13.01 -4.28
C LEU A 159 5.70 -12.52 -4.04
#